data_AF-A0A7Y4YFA8-F1
#
_entry.id   AF-A0A7Y4YFA8-F1
#
_cell.length_a   1.000
_cell.length_b   1.000
_cell.length_c   1.000
_cell.angle_alpha   90.00
_cell.angle_beta   90.00
_cell.angle_gamma   90.00
#
_symmetry.space_group_name_H-M   'P 1'
#
loop_
_entity.id
_entity.type
_entity.pdbx_description
1 polymer ?
#
loop_
_entity_poly.entity_id
_entity_poly.type
_entity_poly.pdbx_seq_one_letter_code
_entity_poly.pdbx_strand_id
1 'polypeptide(L)'
;MIDTAVIKDNYASMLDTQLIAIAKNDGHDLTPVAFAILKQEFKKRDLDYSFIEAAEENKIVQHQEKIEQFKHNASKEYLTTIWNYVIEEKESGTTDNEILAGLKERGLEEPDAVEIISNTESKLKELIDLQSSKMLFGGIIFLLGIFISLYSYTASITSGGYYIITYGVVLFGAIHFFKGFAAKGRYTRILKSL
;
A
#
# COMPACT_ATOMS: atom_id res chain seq x y z
N MET A 1 -18.26 24.23 -0.58
CA MET A 1 -18.22 24.23 -2.05
C MET A 1 -17.68 25.58 -2.48
N ILE A 2 -16.67 25.64 -3.35
CA ILE A 2 -16.13 26.92 -3.81
C ILE A 2 -17.13 27.51 -4.83
N ASP A 3 -17.46 28.79 -4.68
CA ASP A 3 -18.36 29.47 -5.60
C ASP A 3 -17.68 29.70 -6.96
N THR A 4 -18.24 29.09 -8.00
CA THR A 4 -17.69 29.14 -9.35
C THR A 4 -17.81 30.52 -9.98
N ALA A 5 -18.78 31.33 -9.55
CA ALA A 5 -18.93 32.71 -10.00
C ALA A 5 -17.74 33.56 -9.53
N VAL A 6 -17.31 33.39 -8.27
CA VAL A 6 -16.17 34.12 -7.71
C VAL A 6 -14.87 33.79 -8.44
N ILE A 7 -14.62 32.52 -8.78
CA ILE A 7 -13.42 32.11 -9.53
C ILE A 7 -13.43 32.76 -10.93
N LYS A 8 -14.59 32.72 -11.60
CA LYS A 8 -14.76 33.29 -12.93
C LYS A 8 -14.54 34.79 -12.93
N ASP A 9 -15.12 35.51 -11.97
CA ASP A 9 -14.95 36.96 -11.86
C ASP A 9 -13.50 37.33 -11.54
N ASN A 10 -12.85 36.56 -10.68
CA ASN A 10 -11.44 36.76 -10.36
C ASN A 10 -10.56 36.61 -11.62
N TYR A 11 -10.68 35.52 -12.37
CA TYR A 11 -9.93 35.31 -13.61
C TYR A 11 -10.28 36.32 -14.70
N ALA A 12 -11.55 36.72 -14.81
CA ALA A 12 -11.99 37.76 -15.73
C ALA A 12 -11.35 39.12 -15.41
N SER A 13 -11.05 39.40 -14.14
CA SER A 13 -10.41 40.65 -13.71
C SER A 13 -8.87 40.65 -13.79
N MET A 14 -8.24 39.48 -13.94
CA MET A 14 -6.78 39.35 -13.98
C MET A 14 -6.17 39.83 -15.30
N LEU A 15 -4.93 40.31 -15.21
CA LEU A 15 -4.10 40.60 -16.38
C LEU A 15 -3.65 39.30 -17.07
N ASP A 16 -3.43 39.35 -18.38
CA ASP A 16 -3.02 38.17 -19.15
C ASP A 16 -1.71 37.56 -18.63
N THR A 17 -0.76 38.39 -18.18
CA THR A 17 0.48 37.92 -17.55
C THR A 17 0.25 37.14 -16.26
N GLN A 18 -0.77 37.50 -15.48
CA GLN A 18 -1.15 36.78 -14.25
C GLN A 18 -1.85 35.47 -14.59
N LEU A 19 -2.75 35.47 -15.58
CA LEU A 19 -3.41 34.25 -16.06
C LEU A 19 -2.38 33.24 -16.59
N ILE A 20 -1.40 33.71 -17.36
CA ILE A 20 -0.28 32.90 -17.85
C ILE A 20 0.57 32.38 -16.68
N ALA A 21 0.87 33.22 -15.68
CA ALA A 21 1.65 32.80 -14.52
C ALA A 21 0.93 31.70 -13.71
N ILE A 22 -0.37 31.87 -13.44
CA ILE A 22 -1.19 30.87 -12.74
C ILE A 22 -1.23 29.57 -13.55
N ALA A 23 -1.48 29.67 -14.85
CA ALA A 23 -1.58 28.50 -15.70
C ALA A 23 -0.24 27.72 -15.79
N LYS A 24 0.91 28.42 -15.80
CA LYS A 24 2.25 27.80 -15.85
C LYS A 24 2.73 27.26 -14.50
N ASN A 25 2.53 28.01 -13.43
CA ASN A 25 3.08 27.68 -12.12
C ASN A 25 2.13 26.80 -11.31
N ASP A 26 0.84 27.14 -11.32
CA ASP A 26 -0.17 26.57 -10.42
C ASP A 26 -1.18 25.69 -11.16
N GLY A 27 -1.05 25.57 -12.49
CA GLY A 27 -2.00 24.87 -13.35
C GLY A 27 -2.28 23.44 -12.91
N HIS A 28 -1.29 22.76 -12.32
CA HIS A 28 -1.40 21.40 -11.78
C HIS A 28 -2.23 21.30 -10.49
N ASP A 29 -2.23 22.34 -9.66
CA ASP A 29 -2.95 22.39 -8.39
C ASP A 29 -4.40 22.90 -8.53
N LEU A 30 -4.75 23.48 -9.68
CA LEU A 30 -6.11 23.94 -9.93
C LEU A 30 -7.11 22.77 -9.90
N THR A 31 -8.25 23.01 -9.25
CA THR A 31 -9.40 22.10 -9.32
C THR A 31 -9.88 21.95 -10.77
N PRO A 32 -10.54 20.84 -11.15
CA PRO A 32 -11.05 20.66 -12.51
C PRO A 32 -11.94 21.82 -12.98
N VAL A 33 -12.76 22.36 -12.07
CA VAL A 33 -13.65 23.48 -12.35
C VAL A 33 -12.88 24.78 -12.56
N ALA A 34 -11.91 25.10 -11.70
CA ALA A 34 -11.07 26.30 -11.86
C ALA A 34 -10.24 26.22 -13.15
N PHE A 35 -9.71 25.03 -13.47
CA PHE A 35 -8.95 24.79 -14.69
C PHE A 35 -9.80 24.99 -15.96
N ALA A 36 -11.06 24.51 -15.96
CA ALA A 36 -11.99 24.71 -17.08
C ALA A 36 -12.33 26.20 -17.30
N ILE A 37 -12.57 26.95 -16.21
CA ILE A 37 -12.82 28.41 -16.29
C ILE A 37 -11.57 29.14 -16.81
N LEU A 38 -10.38 28.76 -16.35
CA LEU A 38 -9.12 29.33 -16.82
C LEU A 38 -8.94 29.09 -18.34
N LYS A 39 -9.15 27.85 -18.81
CA LYS A 39 -9.11 27.51 -20.23
C LYS A 39 -10.11 28.33 -21.05
N GLN A 40 -11.32 28.55 -20.52
CA GLN A 40 -12.33 29.39 -21.17
C GLN A 40 -11.88 30.85 -21.30
N GLU A 41 -11.25 31.43 -20.28
CA GLU A 41 -10.73 32.80 -20.34
C GLU A 41 -9.56 32.93 -21.33
N PHE A 42 -8.66 31.94 -21.40
CA PHE A 42 -7.61 31.91 -22.43
C PHE A 42 -8.20 31.91 -23.85
N LYS A 43 -9.19 31.04 -24.09
CA LYS A 43 -9.88 30.97 -25.38
C LYS A 43 -10.63 32.27 -25.72
N LYS A 44 -11.25 32.91 -24.74
CA LYS A 44 -11.99 34.17 -24.90
C LYS A 44 -11.05 35.33 -25.27
N ARG A 45 -9.81 35.31 -24.81
CA ARG A 45 -8.81 36.37 -25.01
C ARG A 45 -7.79 36.06 -26.12
N ASP A 46 -7.96 34.94 -26.83
CA ASP A 46 -7.05 34.48 -27.89
C ASP A 46 -5.59 34.32 -27.39
N LEU A 47 -5.43 33.85 -26.15
CA LEU A 47 -4.11 33.58 -25.56
C LEU A 47 -3.63 32.18 -25.95
N ASP A 48 -2.32 31.99 -26.11
CA ASP A 48 -1.72 30.66 -26.32
C ASP A 48 -2.07 29.73 -25.14
N TYR A 49 -2.80 28.66 -25.43
CA TYR A 49 -3.26 27.68 -24.44
C TYR A 49 -2.67 26.28 -24.69
N SER A 50 -1.66 26.16 -25.56
CA SER A 50 -1.00 24.88 -25.87
C SER A 50 -0.44 24.17 -24.62
N PHE A 51 0.12 24.93 -23.68
CA PHE A 51 0.62 24.39 -22.41
C PHE A 51 -0.49 24.00 -21.43
N ILE A 52 -1.70 24.58 -21.57
CA ILE A 52 -2.88 24.17 -20.81
C ILE A 52 -3.38 22.82 -21.33
N GLU A 53 -3.39 22.59 -22.63
CA GLU A 53 -3.76 21.28 -23.20
C GLU A 53 -2.80 20.17 -22.73
N ALA A 54 -1.49 20.43 -22.77
CA ALA A 54 -0.51 19.49 -22.24
C ALA A 54 -0.69 19.23 -20.73
N ALA A 55 -1.05 20.26 -19.94
CA ALA A 55 -1.35 20.09 -18.52
C ALA A 55 -2.66 19.31 -18.27
N GLU A 56 -3.67 19.48 -19.12
CA GLU A 56 -4.94 18.77 -19.06
C GLU A 56 -4.78 17.28 -19.37
N GLU A 57 -4.06 16.95 -20.45
CA GLU A 57 -3.74 15.56 -20.80
C GLU A 57 -3.00 14.86 -19.66
N ASN A 58 -1.99 15.52 -19.08
CA ASN A 58 -1.28 14.98 -17.92
C ASN A 58 -2.20 14.76 -16.71
N LYS A 59 -3.15 15.68 -16.43
CA LYS A 59 -4.13 15.50 -15.34
C LYS A 59 -5.09 14.34 -15.60
N ILE A 60 -5.54 14.17 -16.85
CA ILE A 60 -6.42 13.06 -17.24
C ILE A 60 -5.68 11.73 -17.04
N VAL A 61 -4.43 11.63 -17.50
CA VAL A 61 -3.59 10.44 -17.32
C VAL A 61 -3.37 10.16 -15.82
N GLN A 62 -2.97 11.15 -15.03
CA GLN A 62 -2.80 10.97 -13.58
C GLN A 62 -4.10 10.57 -12.87
N HIS A 63 -5.25 11.10 -13.29
CA HIS A 63 -6.54 10.73 -12.72
C HIS A 63 -6.92 9.29 -13.08
N GLN A 64 -6.68 8.88 -14.32
CA GLN A 64 -6.86 7.49 -14.75
C GLN A 64 -5.93 6.55 -13.98
N GLU A 65 -4.64 6.89 -13.82
CA GLU A 65 -3.70 6.13 -13.01
C GLU A 65 -4.18 6.00 -11.56
N LYS A 66 -4.67 7.08 -10.94
CA LYS A 66 -5.26 7.04 -9.59
C LYS A 66 -6.49 6.15 -9.51
N ILE A 67 -7.38 6.19 -10.50
CA ILE A 67 -8.56 5.32 -10.57
C ILE A 67 -8.13 3.86 -10.68
N GLU A 68 -7.18 3.55 -11.56
CA GLU A 68 -6.68 2.20 -11.75
C GLU A 68 -5.93 1.69 -10.51
N GLN A 69 -5.12 2.53 -9.86
CA GLN A 69 -4.52 2.21 -8.56
C GLN A 69 -5.57 1.97 -7.48
N PHE A 70 -6.63 2.78 -7.43
CA PHE A 70 -7.72 2.59 -6.49
C PHE A 70 -8.46 1.26 -6.72
N LYS A 71 -8.81 0.95 -7.97
CA LYS A 71 -9.42 -0.34 -8.34
C LYS A 71 -8.51 -1.51 -7.98
N HIS A 72 -7.21 -1.38 -8.25
CA HIS A 72 -6.22 -2.39 -7.92
C HIS A 72 -6.11 -2.60 -6.40
N ASN A 73 -6.05 -1.52 -5.62
CA ASN A 73 -5.98 -1.58 -4.16
C ASN A 73 -7.27 -2.17 -3.56
N ALA A 74 -8.44 -1.75 -4.05
CA ALA A 74 -9.73 -2.28 -3.61
C ALA A 74 -9.86 -3.78 -3.93
N SER A 75 -9.45 -4.20 -5.13
CA SER A 75 -9.40 -5.61 -5.52
C SER A 75 -8.45 -6.42 -4.62
N LYS A 76 -7.25 -5.88 -4.33
CA LYS A 76 -6.29 -6.52 -3.44
C LYS A 76 -6.81 -6.66 -2.01
N GLU A 77 -7.47 -5.64 -1.47
CA GLU A 77 -8.06 -5.67 -0.13
C GLU A 77 -9.22 -6.68 -0.04
N TYR A 78 -10.07 -6.70 -1.07
CA TYR A 78 -11.13 -7.70 -1.21
C TYR A 78 -10.57 -9.12 -1.24
N LEU A 79 -9.61 -9.40 -2.13
CA LEU A 79 -8.96 -10.71 -2.22
C LEU A 79 -8.28 -11.11 -0.91
N THR A 80 -7.65 -10.17 -0.21
CA THR A 80 -7.03 -10.43 1.09
C THR A 80 -8.07 -10.88 2.12
N THR A 81 -9.24 -10.25 2.13
CA THR A 81 -10.35 -10.63 3.02
C THR A 81 -10.88 -12.02 2.70
N ILE A 82 -11.05 -12.33 1.42
CA ILE A 82 -11.46 -13.66 0.96
C ILE A 82 -10.44 -14.74 1.35
N TRP A 83 -9.15 -14.48 1.13
CA TRP A 83 -8.08 -15.42 1.53
C TRP A 83 -8.02 -15.62 3.04
N ASN A 84 -8.18 -14.57 3.83
CA ASN A 84 -8.20 -14.68 5.29
C ASN A 84 -9.36 -15.59 5.74
N TYR A 85 -10.55 -15.40 5.17
CA TYR A 85 -11.68 -16.26 5.45
C TYR A 85 -11.38 -17.73 5.15
N VAL A 86 -10.89 -18.04 3.95
CA VAL A 86 -10.57 -19.43 3.55
C VAL A 86 -9.53 -20.05 4.48
N ILE A 87 -8.50 -19.29 4.85
CA ILE A 87 -7.45 -19.78 5.77
C ILE A 87 -8.01 -20.03 7.18
N GLU A 88 -8.89 -19.16 7.69
CA GLU A 88 -9.52 -19.31 9.00
C GLU A 88 -10.47 -20.51 9.06
N GLU A 89 -11.25 -20.74 8.01
CA GLU A 89 -12.11 -21.91 7.89
C GLU A 89 -11.30 -23.21 7.78
N LYS A 90 -10.24 -23.20 6.98
CA LYS A 90 -9.31 -24.34 6.89
C LYS A 90 -8.60 -24.62 8.21
N GLU A 91 -8.26 -23.59 8.97
CA GLU A 91 -7.72 -23.75 10.32
C GLU A 91 -8.74 -24.37 11.29
N SER A 92 -10.03 -24.08 11.09
CA SER A 92 -11.13 -24.62 11.89
C SER A 92 -11.53 -26.04 11.48
N GLY A 93 -10.96 -26.58 10.40
CA GLY A 93 -11.25 -27.93 9.89
C GLY A 93 -12.51 -28.00 9.03
N THR A 94 -13.03 -26.86 8.56
CA THR A 94 -14.21 -26.77 7.70
C THR A 94 -13.96 -27.45 6.34
N THR A 95 -14.98 -28.12 5.80
CA THR A 95 -14.86 -28.82 4.51
C THR A 95 -14.88 -27.85 3.32
N ASP A 96 -14.32 -28.24 2.17
CA ASP A 96 -14.32 -27.39 0.96
C ASP A 96 -15.72 -26.99 0.50
N ASN A 97 -16.71 -27.88 0.67
CA ASN A 97 -18.10 -27.59 0.30
C ASN A 97 -18.72 -26.50 1.19
N GLU A 98 -18.41 -26.50 2.49
CA GLU A 98 -18.87 -25.48 3.43
C GLU A 98 -18.17 -24.14 3.18
N ILE A 99 -16.86 -24.16 2.89
CA ILE A 99 -16.10 -22.97 2.50
C ILE A 99 -16.67 -22.38 1.20
N LEU A 100 -16.98 -23.22 0.21
CA LEU A 100 -17.59 -22.81 -1.04
C LEU A 100 -18.94 -22.11 -0.81
N ALA A 101 -19.80 -22.67 0.04
CA ALA A 101 -21.07 -22.05 0.40
C ALA A 101 -20.85 -20.67 1.07
N GLY A 102 -19.93 -20.57 2.02
CA GLY A 102 -19.62 -19.31 2.69
C GLY A 102 -18.96 -18.25 1.80
N LEU A 103 -18.24 -18.65 0.75
CA LEU A 103 -17.73 -17.74 -0.27
C LEU A 103 -18.84 -17.19 -1.16
N LYS A 104 -19.81 -18.03 -1.54
CA LYS A 104 -20.99 -17.62 -2.30
C LYS A 104 -21.87 -16.64 -1.52
N GLU A 105 -22.03 -16.85 -0.21
CA GLU A 105 -22.72 -15.90 0.67
C GLU A 105 -22.03 -14.53 0.75
N ARG A 106 -20.71 -14.48 0.51
CA ARG A 106 -19.91 -13.25 0.43
C ARG A 106 -19.90 -12.62 -0.97
N GLY A 107 -20.75 -13.12 -1.87
CA GLY A 107 -20.92 -12.59 -3.22
C GLY A 107 -19.86 -13.04 -4.21
N LEU A 108 -19.11 -14.09 -3.91
CA LEU A 108 -18.16 -14.68 -4.86
C LEU A 108 -18.88 -15.69 -5.76
N GLU A 109 -18.62 -15.61 -7.06
CA GLU A 109 -19.17 -16.57 -8.03
C GLU A 109 -18.56 -17.96 -7.83
N GLU A 110 -19.34 -19.01 -8.11
CA GLU A 110 -18.92 -20.39 -7.91
C GLU A 110 -17.58 -20.78 -8.59
N PRO A 111 -17.31 -20.45 -9.88
CA PRO A 111 -16.03 -20.76 -10.50
C PRO A 111 -14.84 -20.09 -9.78
N ASP A 112 -14.98 -18.83 -9.39
CA ASP A 112 -13.94 -18.07 -8.70
C ASP A 112 -13.70 -18.65 -7.29
N ALA A 113 -14.76 -19.04 -6.60
CA ALA A 113 -14.67 -19.67 -5.27
C ALA A 113 -13.94 -21.02 -5.33
N VAL A 114 -14.23 -21.85 -6.33
CA VAL A 114 -13.52 -23.11 -6.56
C VAL A 114 -12.05 -22.88 -6.90
N GLU A 115 -11.75 -21.85 -7.70
CA GLU A 115 -10.36 -21.47 -8.01
C GLU A 115 -9.60 -21.04 -6.74
N ILE A 116 -10.19 -20.22 -5.88
CA ILE A 116 -9.57 -19.80 -4.62
C ILE A 116 -9.34 -21.01 -3.70
N ILE A 117 -10.33 -21.89 -3.54
CA ILE A 117 -10.19 -23.08 -2.69
C ILE A 117 -9.07 -23.98 -3.22
N SER A 118 -9.03 -24.27 -4.52
CA SER A 118 -8.00 -25.12 -5.12
C SER A 118 -6.58 -24.52 -5.04
N ASN A 119 -6.46 -23.20 -5.07
CA ASN A 119 -5.19 -22.49 -4.91
C ASN A 119 -4.74 -22.32 -3.44
N THR A 120 -5.53 -22.75 -2.47
CA THR A 120 -5.24 -22.56 -1.03
C THR A 120 -3.91 -23.18 -0.62
N GLU A 121 -3.57 -24.36 -1.12
CA GLU A 121 -2.30 -25.04 -0.80
C GLU A 121 -1.10 -24.20 -1.27
N SER A 122 -1.15 -23.72 -2.52
CA SER A 122 -0.13 -22.85 -3.09
C SER A 122 0.00 -21.55 -2.29
N LYS A 123 -1.14 -20.94 -1.93
CA LYS A 123 -1.16 -19.72 -1.13
C LYS A 123 -0.57 -19.92 0.27
N LEU A 124 -0.87 -21.04 0.92
CA LEU A 124 -0.28 -21.37 2.23
C LEU A 124 1.24 -21.54 2.15
N LYS A 125 1.77 -22.17 1.09
CA LYS A 125 3.22 -22.29 0.87
C LYS A 125 3.87 -20.91 0.69
N GLU A 126 3.28 -20.04 -0.12
CA GLU A 126 3.75 -18.65 -0.29
C GLU A 126 3.79 -17.91 1.06
N LEU A 127 2.74 -18.04 1.88
CA LEU A 127 2.70 -17.43 3.21
C LEU A 127 3.75 -18.02 4.17
N ILE A 128 4.02 -19.32 4.11
CA ILE A 128 5.08 -19.97 4.90
C ILE A 128 6.45 -19.42 4.52
N ASP A 129 6.72 -19.22 3.24
CA ASP A 129 7.99 -18.69 2.74
C ASP A 129 8.18 -17.21 3.10
N LEU A 130 7.12 -16.41 2.98
CA LEU A 130 7.11 -15.02 3.43
C LEU A 130 7.39 -14.91 4.93
N GLN A 131 6.80 -15.77 5.75
CA GLN A 131 7.05 -15.76 7.20
C GLN A 131 8.45 -16.30 7.54
N SER A 132 8.97 -17.26 6.78
CA SER A 132 10.36 -17.73 6.93
C SER A 132 11.36 -16.60 6.66
N SER A 133 11.09 -15.77 5.66
CA SER A 133 11.90 -14.60 5.33
C SER A 133 11.86 -13.53 6.43
N LYS A 134 10.67 -13.24 6.98
CA LYS A 134 10.51 -12.32 8.12
C LYS A 134 11.21 -12.83 9.38
N MET A 135 11.13 -14.13 9.64
CA MET A 135 11.83 -14.77 10.75
C MET A 135 13.35 -14.62 10.60
N LEU A 136 13.90 -14.85 9.40
CA LEU A 136 15.33 -14.68 9.11
C LEU A 136 15.77 -13.22 9.31
N PHE A 137 14.99 -12.26 8.82
CA PHE A 137 15.26 -10.84 9.02
C PHE A 137 15.28 -10.45 10.51
N GLY A 138 14.28 -10.89 11.28
CA GLY A 138 14.24 -10.68 12.73
C GLY A 138 15.44 -11.33 13.46
N GLY A 139 15.83 -12.53 13.03
CA GLY A 139 16.99 -13.25 13.55
C GLY A 139 18.32 -12.52 13.29
N ILE A 140 18.50 -11.95 12.10
CA ILE A 140 19.69 -11.14 11.77
C ILE A 140 19.78 -9.92 12.68
N ILE A 141 18.68 -9.18 12.85
CA ILE A 141 18.65 -7.98 13.72
C ILE A 141 18.97 -8.37 15.17
N PHE A 142 18.38 -9.47 15.65
CA PHE A 142 18.63 -9.98 16.98
C PHE A 142 20.11 -10.31 17.21
N LEU A 143 20.73 -11.06 16.28
CA LEU A 143 22.15 -11.42 16.35
C LEU A 143 23.06 -10.20 16.26
N LEU A 144 22.74 -9.23 15.40
CA LEU A 144 23.49 -7.98 15.29
C LEU A 144 23.46 -7.19 16.62
N GLY A 145 22.30 -7.11 17.27
CA GLY A 145 22.15 -6.46 18.57
C GLY A 145 23.02 -7.11 19.65
N ILE A 146 23.01 -8.45 19.72
CA ILE A 146 23.87 -9.21 20.63
C ILE A 146 25.34 -8.97 20.33
N PHE A 147 25.73 -9.03 19.05
CA PHE A 147 27.11 -8.85 18.63
C PHE A 147 27.66 -7.46 19.02
N ILE A 148 26.90 -6.40 18.76
CA ILE A 148 27.28 -5.03 19.15
C ILE A 148 27.42 -4.91 20.67
N SER A 149 26.49 -5.49 21.43
CA SER A 149 26.53 -5.47 22.90
C SER A 149 27.77 -6.20 23.42
N LEU A 150 28.10 -7.38 22.88
CA LEU A 150 29.29 -8.14 23.25
C LEU A 150 30.58 -7.41 22.88
N TYR A 151 30.64 -6.82 21.68
CA TYR A 151 31.81 -6.08 21.21
C TYR A 151 32.05 -4.82 22.05
N SER A 152 31.00 -4.07 22.37
CA SER A 152 31.10 -2.90 23.25
C SER A 152 31.56 -3.29 24.66
N TYR A 153 31.10 -4.43 25.18
CA TYR A 153 31.53 -4.96 26.47
C TYR A 153 33.03 -5.25 26.50
N THR A 154 33.55 -6.00 25.52
CA THR A 154 34.98 -6.36 25.46
C THR A 154 35.88 -5.14 25.24
N ALA A 155 35.41 -4.18 24.43
CA ALA A 155 36.10 -2.89 24.24
C ALA A 155 36.17 -2.10 25.57
N SER A 156 35.06 -2.02 26.31
CA SER A 156 35.01 -1.26 27.58
C SER A 156 36.00 -1.79 28.63
N ILE A 157 36.17 -3.11 28.72
CA ILE A 157 37.10 -3.75 29.66
C ILE A 157 38.56 -3.45 29.29
N THR A 158 38.88 -3.40 28.00
CA THR A 158 40.27 -3.38 27.54
C THR A 158 40.85 -1.96 27.48
N SER A 159 40.05 -0.98 27.04
CA SER A 159 40.51 0.39 26.78
C SER A 159 39.90 1.44 27.70
N GLY A 160 39.07 1.05 28.69
CA GLY A 160 38.41 1.99 29.59
C GLY A 160 37.29 2.80 28.93
N GLY A 161 36.62 2.23 27.92
CA GLY A 161 35.55 2.88 27.14
C GLY A 161 34.13 2.75 27.73
N TYR A 162 33.15 3.32 27.03
CA TYR A 162 31.73 3.23 27.39
C TYR A 162 31.12 1.90 26.94
N TYR A 163 30.30 1.31 27.82
CA TYR A 163 29.50 0.12 27.52
C TYR A 163 28.11 0.53 27.01
N ILE A 164 27.78 0.14 25.78
CA ILE A 164 26.50 0.41 25.13
C ILE A 164 25.71 -0.91 25.07
N ILE A 165 24.53 -0.90 25.67
CA ILE A 165 23.60 -2.03 25.61
C ILE A 165 22.47 -1.72 24.64
N THR A 166 22.36 -2.51 23.58
CA THR A 166 21.37 -2.30 22.52
C THR A 166 20.05 -3.05 22.79
N TYR A 167 19.50 -2.92 23.99
CA TYR A 167 18.26 -3.63 24.39
C TYR A 167 17.11 -3.46 23.38
N GLY A 168 16.94 -2.26 22.82
CA GLY A 168 15.89 -2.01 21.82
C GLY A 168 16.05 -2.84 20.56
N VAL A 169 17.28 -2.98 20.05
CA VAL A 169 17.58 -3.76 18.83
C VAL A 169 17.34 -5.26 19.09
N VAL A 170 17.81 -5.75 20.23
CA VAL A 170 17.63 -7.15 20.64
C VAL A 170 16.15 -7.48 20.81
N LEU A 171 15.39 -6.66 21.56
CA LEU A 171 13.96 -6.88 21.75
C LEU A 171 13.17 -6.80 20.44
N PHE A 172 13.48 -5.82 19.59
CA PHE A 172 12.83 -5.66 18.29
C PHE A 172 13.05 -6.89 17.40
N GLY A 173 14.30 -7.35 17.27
CA GLY A 173 14.64 -8.56 16.52
C GLY A 173 13.96 -9.81 17.05
N ALA A 174 13.95 -9.99 18.37
CA ALA A 174 13.28 -11.13 19.03
C ALA A 174 11.77 -11.14 18.75
N ILE A 175 11.09 -10.00 18.91
CA ILE A 175 9.64 -9.90 18.65
C ILE A 175 9.32 -10.27 17.20
N HIS A 176 10.10 -9.78 16.23
CA HIS A 176 9.90 -10.12 14.82
C HIS A 176 10.15 -11.60 14.53
N PHE A 177 11.19 -12.18 15.12
CA PHE A 177 11.51 -13.61 14.99
C PHE A 177 10.35 -14.48 15.51
N PHE A 178 9.89 -14.25 16.74
CA PHE A 178 8.84 -15.07 17.35
C PHE A 178 7.48 -14.89 16.67
N LYS A 179 7.14 -13.68 16.20
CA LYS A 179 5.92 -13.46 15.39
C LYS A 179 5.96 -14.26 14.09
N GLY A 180 7.09 -14.25 13.38
CA GLY A 180 7.28 -15.04 12.17
C GLY A 180 7.19 -16.54 12.43
N PHE A 181 7.82 -17.01 13.52
CA PHE A 181 7.79 -18.42 13.92
C PHE A 181 6.37 -18.91 14.24
N ALA A 182 5.60 -18.15 15.03
CA ALA A 182 4.23 -18.50 15.38
C ALA A 182 3.31 -18.56 14.14
N ALA A 183 3.43 -17.57 13.25
CA ALA A 183 2.65 -17.53 12.00
C ALA A 183 3.00 -18.71 11.07
N LYS A 184 4.30 -19.04 10.94
CA LYS A 184 4.75 -20.19 10.14
C LYS A 184 4.18 -21.51 10.69
N GLY A 185 4.21 -21.68 12.01
CA GLY A 185 3.65 -22.86 12.68
C GLY A 185 2.14 -23.02 12.43
N ARG A 186 1.39 -21.90 12.44
CA ARG A 186 -0.03 -21.88 12.08
C ARG A 186 -0.26 -22.40 10.66
N TYR A 187 0.34 -21.79 9.65
CA TYR A 187 0.12 -22.19 8.25
C TYR A 187 0.60 -23.60 7.93
N THR A 188 1.70 -24.05 8.55
CA THR A 188 2.20 -25.42 8.36
C THR A 188 1.24 -26.48 8.91
N ARG A 189 0.49 -26.17 9.99
CA ARG A 189 -0.54 -27.08 10.50
C ARG A 189 -1.70 -27.20 9.54
N ILE A 190 -2.19 -26.06 9.02
CA ILE A 190 -3.26 -26.02 8.02
C ILE A 190 -2.86 -26.80 6.77
N LEU A 191 -1.63 -26.60 6.27
CA LEU A 191 -1.11 -27.30 5.10
C LEU A 191 -1.04 -28.83 5.30
N LYS A 192 -0.82 -29.30 6.53
CA LYS A 192 -0.77 -30.73 6.86
C LYS A 192 -2.15 -31.36 7.03
N SER A 193 -3.19 -30.56 7.20
CA SER A 193 -4.58 -31.02 7.33
C SER A 193 -5.38 -30.95 6.04
N LEU A 194 -4.82 -30.31 5.00
CA LEU A 194 -5.29 -30.41 3.62
C LEU A 194 -4.94 -31.79 3.05
#